data_AF-A0A955M4B5-F1
#
_entry.id   AF-A0A955M4B5-F1
#
_cell.length_a   1.000
_cell.length_b   1.000
_cell.length_c   1.000
_cell.angle_alpha   90.00
_cell.angle_beta   90.00
_cell.angle_gamma   90.00
#
_symmetry.space_group_name_H-M   'P 1'
#
loop_
_entity.id
_entity.type
_entity.pdbx_description
1 polymer ?
#
loop_
_entity_poly.entity_id
_entity_poly.type
_entity_poly.pdbx_seq_one_letter_code
_entity_poly.pdbx_strand_id
1 'polypeptide(L)'
;MKKIPVIHPFLFAVYPILFLFNFNKAQVPYHEMAAPIIISLLMTGFALGFFTAILKNIQKAALITTGFLFLFFSYGHVHKKIWYQETHVLLLGVWLVLLLIVILAVSKLRKPTDTITQFLNVMTIVLIVMSGYDILRYETALHKALRSADKTEAEKSVSLNLTIPDPAPDIYHIVLDGYASPSALETIYKYDNTPFYAFLKQNGFQVFEHNTTNYAVSFLSFASFLNMKYLNYLTDIEGKQSKNRRIPYEMIKNNPVMLKLKEHGYVFFHFSSGWGPTNSNKHADGDYCGGAFGVNEFRLVLIQTTLLRPFQHMLSSTMRERILCSFATIQSLSSTKEPKYVFAHFLAPHPPYVFDQDGDPVEESALELEGDTWSDNQKYLDQLTYMTKRTEEMITAILANASRPVVIWVHSDHGSEATFHNMQNDVWGGNAGAESFQERMKIFSTIHIPKEYSVNIPDGHSLV
;
A
#
# COMPACT_ATOMS: atom_id res chain seq x y z
N MET A 1 18.44 16.00 46.83
CA MET A 1 18.78 15.36 45.53
C MET A 1 17.69 15.70 44.53
N LYS A 2 18.05 16.19 43.33
CA LYS A 2 17.06 16.45 42.27
C LYS A 2 16.45 15.11 41.84
N LYS A 3 15.12 14.99 41.81
CA LYS A 3 14.44 13.79 41.32
C LYS A 3 14.79 13.60 39.84
N ILE A 4 15.26 12.41 39.47
CA ILE A 4 15.53 12.07 38.08
C ILE A 4 14.19 11.95 37.35
N PRO A 5 14.01 12.62 36.21
CA PRO A 5 12.76 12.54 35.46
C PRO A 5 12.57 11.14 34.87
N VAL A 6 11.33 10.67 34.81
CA VAL A 6 10.97 9.38 34.23
C VAL A 6 10.44 9.63 32.82
N ILE A 7 11.34 9.57 31.83
CA ILE A 7 10.99 9.86 30.42
C ILE A 7 11.24 8.66 29.50
N HIS A 8 12.13 7.74 29.89
CA HIS A 8 12.49 6.59 29.05
C HIS A 8 11.31 5.73 28.58
N PRO A 9 10.20 5.50 29.33
CA PRO A 9 9.10 4.71 28.78
C PRO A 9 8.48 5.38 27.55
N PHE A 10 8.27 6.70 27.59
CA PHE A 10 7.67 7.45 26.49
C PHE A 10 8.60 7.54 25.28
N LEU A 11 9.88 7.80 25.49
CA LEU A 11 10.86 7.83 24.38
C LEU A 11 11.06 6.44 23.77
N PHE A 12 11.08 5.39 24.60
CA PHE A 12 11.14 4.01 24.12
C PHE A 12 9.89 3.62 23.34
N ALA A 13 8.72 4.12 23.71
CA ALA A 13 7.47 3.87 22.99
C ALA A 13 7.43 4.52 21.58
N VAL A 14 8.19 5.61 21.38
CA VAL A 14 8.29 6.31 20.10
C VAL A 14 9.37 5.70 19.19
N TYR A 15 10.48 5.23 19.78
CA TYR A 15 11.65 4.80 19.02
C TYR A 15 11.38 3.70 17.97
N PRO A 16 10.70 2.57 18.27
CA PRO A 16 10.42 1.53 17.27
C PRO A 16 9.65 2.05 16.05
N ILE A 17 8.78 3.04 16.24
CA ILE A 17 8.00 3.66 15.15
C ILE A 17 8.92 4.51 14.28
N LEU A 18 9.77 5.34 14.88
CA LEU A 18 10.78 6.12 14.14
C LEU A 18 11.77 5.21 13.42
N PHE A 19 12.17 4.11 14.04
CA PHE A 19 13.07 3.12 13.45
C PHE A 19 12.44 2.47 12.22
N LEU A 20 11.19 1.99 12.34
CA LEU A 20 10.45 1.41 11.22
C LEU A 20 10.27 2.43 10.09
N PHE A 21 9.92 3.68 10.42
CA PHE A 21 9.84 4.76 9.44
C PHE A 21 11.19 5.01 8.78
N ASN A 22 12.30 5.08 9.53
CA ASN A 22 13.62 5.33 8.96
C ASN A 22 14.05 4.27 7.95
N PHE A 23 13.66 3.01 8.18
CA PHE A 23 13.86 1.92 7.23
C PHE A 23 13.02 2.10 5.94
N ASN A 24 11.85 2.72 6.05
CA ASN A 24 10.87 2.86 4.97
C ASN A 24 10.64 4.32 4.48
N LYS A 25 11.48 5.27 4.89
CA LYS A 25 11.30 6.73 4.64
C LYS A 25 11.24 7.11 3.17
N ALA A 26 11.81 6.25 2.34
CA ALA A 26 11.79 6.35 0.88
C ALA A 26 10.44 5.97 0.25
N GLN A 27 9.50 5.48 1.05
CA GLN A 27 8.18 4.99 0.61
C GLN A 27 7.06 5.66 1.42
N VAL A 28 7.23 5.81 2.73
CA VAL A 28 6.15 6.27 3.61
C VAL A 28 6.29 7.78 3.89
N PRO A 29 5.20 8.56 3.84
CA PRO A 29 5.22 9.95 4.27
C PRO A 29 5.27 10.10 5.80
N TYR A 30 6.02 11.08 6.30
CA TYR A 30 6.28 11.24 7.74
C TYR A 30 5.03 11.40 8.61
N HIS A 31 3.92 11.91 8.07
CA HIS A 31 2.69 12.09 8.83
C HIS A 31 2.04 10.77 9.23
N GLU A 32 2.38 9.65 8.57
CA GLU A 32 1.86 8.33 8.92
C GLU A 32 2.33 7.83 10.29
N MET A 33 3.39 8.42 10.84
CA MET A 33 3.86 8.12 12.19
C MET A 33 2.96 8.71 13.28
N ALA A 34 2.16 9.74 12.97
CA ALA A 34 1.46 10.53 13.99
C ALA A 34 0.48 9.68 14.82
N ALA A 35 -0.41 8.94 14.16
CA ALA A 35 -1.41 8.11 14.84
C ALA A 35 -0.75 6.98 15.67
N PRO A 36 0.20 6.18 15.13
CA PRO A 36 0.93 5.19 15.92
C PRO A 36 1.67 5.77 17.13
N ILE A 37 2.31 6.94 16.98
CA ILE A 37 3.01 7.60 18.09
C ILE A 37 2.01 7.98 19.19
N ILE A 38 0.88 8.59 18.83
CA ILE A 38 -0.16 8.97 19.80
C ILE A 38 -0.68 7.74 20.54
N ILE A 39 -1.04 6.68 19.82
CA ILE A 39 -1.55 5.43 20.42
C ILE A 39 -0.50 4.81 21.35
N SER A 40 0.76 4.75 20.92
CA SER A 40 1.86 4.20 21.70
C SER A 40 2.13 5.01 22.98
N LEU A 41 2.05 6.34 22.91
CA LEU A 41 2.19 7.22 24.07
C LEU A 41 1.02 7.06 25.05
N LEU A 42 -0.21 6.94 24.56
CA LEU A 42 -1.40 6.70 25.39
C LEU A 42 -1.31 5.34 26.11
N MET A 43 -0.96 4.28 25.38
CA MET A 43 -0.72 2.95 25.95
C MET A 43 0.38 2.98 27.02
N THR A 44 1.45 3.74 26.77
CA THR A 44 2.56 3.92 27.72
C THR A 44 2.12 4.66 28.98
N GLY A 45 1.33 5.73 28.83
CA GLY A 45 0.76 6.47 29.95
C GLY A 45 -0.14 5.59 30.82
N PHE A 46 -1.00 4.79 30.19
CA PHE A 46 -1.86 3.83 30.88
C PHE A 46 -1.05 2.77 31.64
N ALA A 47 -0.09 2.12 30.98
CA ALA A 47 0.75 1.10 31.60
C ALA A 47 1.58 1.67 32.77
N LEU A 48 2.17 2.85 32.60
CA LEU A 48 2.92 3.53 33.65
C LEU A 48 2.02 3.88 34.84
N GLY A 49 0.83 4.41 34.59
CA GLY A 49 -0.17 4.72 35.62
C GLY A 49 -0.60 3.48 36.40
N PHE A 50 -0.92 2.39 35.69
CA PHE A 50 -1.30 1.10 36.25
C PHE A 50 -0.20 0.53 37.16
N PHE A 51 1.04 0.42 36.67
CA PHE A 51 2.14 -0.11 37.49
C PHE A 51 2.53 0.83 38.65
N THR A 52 2.38 2.15 38.47
CA THR A 52 2.61 3.12 39.55
C THR A 52 1.58 2.96 40.66
N ALA A 53 0.31 2.71 40.33
CA ALA A 53 -0.75 2.48 41.31
C ALA A 53 -0.48 1.21 42.15
N ILE A 54 0.02 0.14 41.53
CA ILE A 54 0.33 -1.13 42.20
C ILE A 54 1.58 -1.02 43.07
N LEU A 55 2.68 -0.50 42.52
CA LEU A 55 3.98 -0.48 43.20
C LEU A 55 4.18 0.72 44.12
N LYS A 56 3.35 1.76 43.97
CA LYS A 56 3.50 3.07 44.63
C LYS A 56 4.91 3.67 44.44
N ASN A 57 5.57 3.32 43.34
CA ASN A 57 6.92 3.77 42.98
C ASN A 57 7.02 3.95 41.47
N ILE A 58 7.07 5.21 41.04
CA ILE A 58 7.08 5.59 39.62
C ILE A 58 8.33 5.10 38.88
N GLN A 59 9.49 5.00 39.54
CA GLN A 59 10.72 4.56 38.88
C GLN A 59 10.69 3.05 38.59
N LYS A 60 10.26 2.23 39.56
CA LYS A 60 10.06 0.79 39.32
C LYS A 60 8.96 0.54 38.29
N ALA A 61 7.86 1.28 38.37
CA ALA A 61 6.78 1.20 37.39
C ALA A 61 7.27 1.53 35.97
N ALA A 62 8.15 2.53 35.83
CA ALA A 62 8.76 2.89 34.55
C ALA A 62 9.65 1.79 33.98
N LEU A 63 10.48 1.15 34.79
CA LEU A 63 11.31 0.02 34.35
C LEU A 63 10.45 -1.14 33.84
N ILE A 64 9.39 -1.49 34.55
CA ILE A 64 8.44 -2.52 34.12
C ILE A 64 7.73 -2.08 32.83
N THR A 65 7.30 -0.83 32.74
CA THR A 65 6.64 -0.29 31.54
C THR A 65 7.55 -0.36 30.32
N THR A 66 8.83 0.00 30.44
CA THR A 66 9.81 -0.15 29.36
C THR A 66 10.07 -1.60 29.01
N GLY A 67 10.14 -2.51 29.99
CA GLY A 67 10.24 -3.96 29.73
C GLY A 67 9.01 -4.51 28.99
N PHE A 68 7.81 -4.09 29.38
CA PHE A 68 6.57 -4.40 28.66
C PHE A 68 6.59 -3.90 27.22
N LEU A 69 6.98 -2.63 27.00
CA LEU A 69 7.09 -2.06 25.65
C LEU A 69 8.13 -2.80 24.80
N PHE A 70 9.28 -3.19 25.38
CA PHE A 70 10.27 -4.01 24.68
C PHE A 70 9.68 -5.35 24.23
N LEU A 71 8.98 -6.07 25.12
CA LEU A 71 8.31 -7.32 24.76
C LEU A 71 7.21 -7.09 23.72
N PHE A 72 6.45 -6.01 23.85
CA PHE A 72 5.38 -5.65 22.93
C PHE A 72 5.88 -5.42 21.51
N PHE A 73 6.93 -4.60 21.33
CA PHE A 73 7.49 -4.27 20.01
C PHE A 73 8.44 -5.33 19.43
N SER A 74 8.84 -6.34 20.20
CA SER A 74 9.72 -7.42 19.71
C SER A 74 8.99 -8.70 19.31
N TYR A 75 7.73 -8.89 19.74
CA TYR A 75 6.98 -10.13 19.53
C TYR A 75 6.92 -10.57 18.08
N GLY A 76 6.47 -9.68 17.18
CA GLY A 76 6.29 -10.03 15.77
C GLY A 76 7.60 -10.31 15.04
N HIS A 77 8.68 -9.64 15.43
CA HIS A 77 10.03 -9.91 14.93
C HIS A 77 10.54 -11.30 15.33
N VAL A 78 10.26 -11.74 16.56
CA VAL A 78 10.65 -13.07 17.01
C VAL A 78 9.76 -14.15 16.38
N HIS A 79 8.44 -13.92 16.35
CA HIS A 79 7.51 -14.81 15.68
C HIS A 79 7.91 -15.07 14.22
N LYS A 80 8.27 -14.01 13.47
CA LYS A 80 8.72 -14.14 12.07
C LYS A 80 9.96 -15.05 11.93
N LYS A 81 10.89 -15.02 12.89
CA LYS A 81 12.17 -15.73 12.80
C LYS A 81 12.13 -17.16 13.33
N ILE A 82 11.40 -17.37 14.42
CA ILE A 82 11.54 -18.58 15.23
C ILE A 82 10.47 -19.61 14.91
N TRP A 83 9.32 -19.23 14.32
CA TRP A 83 8.28 -20.22 14.09
C TRP A 83 7.19 -19.80 13.09
N TYR A 84 7.23 -20.31 11.86
CA TYR A 84 6.17 -20.13 10.85
C TYR A 84 5.02 -21.14 11.01
N GLN A 85 5.24 -22.26 11.72
CA GLN A 85 4.31 -23.39 11.83
C GLN A 85 3.63 -23.59 13.21
N GLU A 86 3.93 -22.79 14.24
CA GLU A 86 3.35 -22.96 15.58
C GLU A 86 2.38 -21.86 15.91
N THR A 87 1.42 -22.23 16.76
CA THR A 87 0.34 -21.36 17.18
C THR A 87 0.87 -20.19 18.02
N HIS A 88 0.29 -19.01 17.82
CA HIS A 88 0.55 -17.81 18.64
C HIS A 88 0.47 -18.08 20.15
N VAL A 89 -0.30 -19.10 20.57
CA VAL A 89 -0.54 -19.50 21.98
C VAL A 89 0.76 -19.78 22.73
N LEU A 90 1.65 -20.62 22.18
CA LEU A 90 2.89 -21.00 22.86
C LEU A 90 3.80 -19.78 23.07
N LEU A 91 3.97 -18.97 22.01
CA LEU A 91 4.82 -17.79 22.06
C LEU A 91 4.26 -16.73 23.03
N LEU A 92 2.94 -16.55 23.07
CA LEU A 92 2.28 -15.66 24.03
C LEU A 92 2.53 -16.13 25.48
N GLY A 93 2.51 -17.44 25.73
CA GLY A 93 2.87 -18.01 27.03
C GLY A 93 4.29 -17.67 27.46
N VAL A 94 5.26 -17.81 26.55
CA VAL A 94 6.66 -17.41 26.80
C VAL A 94 6.77 -15.90 27.09
N TRP A 95 6.08 -15.06 26.32
CA TRP A 95 6.08 -13.60 26.51
C TRP A 95 5.49 -13.21 27.87
N LEU A 96 4.43 -13.89 28.31
CA LEU A 96 3.84 -13.68 29.62
C LEU A 96 4.82 -14.04 30.74
N VAL A 97 5.51 -15.18 30.64
CA VAL A 97 6.54 -15.59 31.61
C VAL A 97 7.68 -14.57 31.66
N LEU A 98 8.17 -14.09 30.51
CA LEU A 98 9.20 -13.05 30.46
C LEU A 98 8.74 -11.75 31.13
N LEU A 99 7.49 -11.32 30.89
CA LEU A 99 6.92 -10.15 31.53
C LEU A 99 6.84 -10.32 33.06
N LEU A 100 6.41 -11.49 33.54
CA LEU A 100 6.37 -11.81 34.97
C LEU A 100 7.77 -11.80 35.59
N ILE A 101 8.78 -12.32 34.89
CA ILE A 101 10.18 -12.27 35.34
C ILE A 101 10.63 -10.81 35.49
N VAL A 102 10.34 -9.94 34.51
CA VAL A 102 10.66 -8.51 34.59
C VAL A 102 9.97 -7.86 35.79
N ILE A 103 8.67 -8.11 35.98
CA ILE A 103 7.90 -7.58 37.11
C ILE A 103 8.51 -8.01 38.44
N LEU A 104 8.81 -9.30 38.61
CA LEU A 104 9.39 -9.85 39.83
C LEU A 104 10.81 -9.33 40.10
N ALA A 105 11.66 -9.28 39.07
CA ALA A 105 13.02 -8.79 39.17
C ALA A 105 13.06 -7.32 39.61
N VAL A 106 12.28 -6.45 38.95
CA VAL A 106 12.22 -5.02 39.26
C VAL A 106 11.59 -4.79 40.64
N SER A 107 10.52 -5.51 40.99
CA SER A 107 9.86 -5.37 42.28
C SER A 107 10.80 -5.70 43.45
N LYS A 108 11.66 -6.72 43.28
CA LYS A 108 12.65 -7.16 44.28
C LYS A 108 13.89 -6.26 44.39
N LEU A 109 14.08 -5.27 43.50
CA LEU A 109 15.20 -4.32 43.62
C LEU A 109 15.08 -3.51 44.91
N ARG A 110 16.08 -3.65 45.80
CA ARG A 110 16.16 -2.92 47.08
C ARG A 110 16.95 -1.62 46.97
N LYS A 111 17.82 -1.49 45.96
CA LYS A 111 18.64 -0.29 45.71
C LYS A 111 17.82 0.78 44.96
N PRO A 112 18.16 2.08 45.09
CA PRO A 112 17.60 3.13 44.26
C PRO A 112 17.79 2.81 42.77
N THR A 113 16.71 2.96 41.99
CA THR A 113 16.70 2.69 40.54
C THR A 113 17.20 3.86 39.70
N ASP A 114 17.62 4.94 40.35
CA ASP A 114 18.07 6.21 39.78
C ASP A 114 19.11 6.05 38.64
N THR A 115 20.17 5.26 38.86
CA THR A 115 21.23 5.05 37.86
C THR A 115 20.70 4.34 36.61
N ILE A 116 19.82 3.35 36.78
CA ILE A 116 19.21 2.61 35.67
C ILE A 116 18.27 3.53 34.89
N THR A 117 17.43 4.30 35.60
CA THR A 117 16.53 5.28 34.98
C THR A 117 17.33 6.34 34.21
N GLN A 118 18.43 6.85 34.77
CA GLN A 118 19.29 7.83 34.09
C GLN A 118 19.92 7.23 32.83
N PHE A 119 20.45 6.01 32.91
CA PHE A 119 21.01 5.32 31.77
C PHE A 119 19.97 5.14 30.65
N LEU A 120 18.77 4.64 30.98
CA LEU A 120 17.70 4.44 30.00
C LEU A 120 17.20 5.76 29.41
N ASN A 121 17.13 6.84 30.19
CA ASN A 121 16.80 8.17 29.68
C ASN A 121 17.83 8.62 28.64
N VAL A 122 19.13 8.54 28.96
CA VAL A 122 20.20 8.94 28.03
C VAL A 122 20.19 8.07 26.78
N MET A 123 20.09 6.75 26.95
CA MET A 123 20.03 5.81 25.83
C MET A 123 18.86 6.12 24.89
N THR A 124 17.65 6.29 25.43
CA THR A 124 16.46 6.59 24.61
C THR A 124 16.51 7.97 23.96
N ILE A 125 17.07 8.99 24.63
CA ILE A 125 17.33 10.30 24.01
C ILE A 125 18.26 10.14 22.80
N VAL A 126 19.38 9.43 22.95
CA VAL A 126 20.34 9.22 21.86
C VAL A 126 19.67 8.53 20.67
N LEU A 127 18.89 7.47 20.92
CA LEU A 127 18.16 6.76 19.88
C LEU A 127 17.14 7.63 19.13
N ILE A 128 16.39 8.47 19.85
CA ILE A 128 15.43 9.42 19.25
C ILE A 128 16.15 10.50 18.45
N VAL A 129 17.25 11.07 18.97
CA VAL A 129 18.00 12.13 18.27
C VAL A 129 18.63 11.61 16.99
N MET A 130 19.26 10.43 17.02
CA MET A 130 19.82 9.79 15.82
C MET A 130 18.73 9.54 14.78
N SER A 131 17.62 8.94 15.21
CA SER A 131 16.50 8.64 14.31
C SER A 131 15.89 9.91 13.71
N GLY A 132 15.68 10.93 14.54
CA GLY A 132 15.11 12.22 14.12
C GLY A 132 16.02 13.00 13.18
N TYR A 133 17.34 12.95 13.40
CA TYR A 133 18.32 13.56 12.50
C TYR A 133 18.29 12.94 11.10
N ASP A 134 18.24 11.60 11.02
CA ASP A 134 18.18 10.89 9.74
C ASP A 134 16.88 11.19 8.96
N ILE A 135 15.76 11.30 9.67
CA ILE A 135 14.47 11.69 9.09
C ILE A 135 14.54 13.12 8.57
N LEU A 136 14.99 14.07 9.40
CA LEU A 136 15.08 15.48 9.03
C LEU A 136 16.00 15.69 7.82
N ARG A 137 17.16 15.04 7.81
CA ARG A 137 18.11 15.10 6.68
C ARG A 137 17.47 14.56 5.40
N TYR A 138 16.74 13.45 5.48
CA TYR A 138 16.08 12.87 4.31
C TYR A 138 14.96 13.76 3.79
N GLU A 139 14.05 14.22 4.65
CA GLU A 139 12.91 15.05 4.27
C GLU A 139 13.36 16.40 3.69
N THR A 140 14.41 17.02 4.24
CA THR A 140 14.96 18.27 3.70
C THR A 140 15.60 18.08 2.32
N ALA A 141 16.32 16.97 2.10
CA ALA A 141 16.86 16.63 0.79
C ALA A 141 15.75 16.37 -0.24
N LEU A 142 14.71 15.63 0.13
CA LEU A 142 13.55 15.35 -0.72
C LEU A 142 12.80 16.63 -1.10
N HIS A 143 12.52 17.51 -0.15
CA HIS A 143 11.85 18.79 -0.42
C HIS A 143 12.65 19.67 -1.38
N LYS A 144 14.00 19.63 -1.29
CA LYS A 144 14.87 20.33 -2.23
C LYS A 144 14.79 19.73 -3.63
N ALA A 145 14.82 18.40 -3.74
CA ALA A 145 14.74 17.67 -5.01
C ALA A 145 13.40 17.90 -5.74
N LEU A 146 12.27 17.79 -5.03
CA LEU A 146 10.94 18.05 -5.59
C LEU A 146 10.82 19.49 -6.11
N ARG A 147 11.29 20.49 -5.34
CA ARG A 147 11.30 21.89 -5.80
C ARG A 147 12.16 22.13 -7.03
N SER A 148 13.27 21.41 -7.20
CA SER A 148 14.07 21.52 -8.43
C SER A 148 13.43 20.82 -9.62
N ALA A 149 12.76 19.68 -9.40
CA ALA A 149 12.02 18.96 -10.43
C ALA A 149 10.85 19.81 -10.95
N ASP A 150 10.04 20.37 -10.05
CA ASP A 150 8.90 21.24 -10.39
C ASP A 150 9.32 22.44 -11.24
N LYS A 151 10.43 23.11 -10.89
CA LYS A 151 10.95 24.24 -11.68
C LYS A 151 11.36 23.82 -13.09
N THR A 152 12.04 22.68 -13.20
CA THR A 152 12.51 22.16 -14.49
C THR A 152 11.35 21.70 -15.37
N GLU A 153 10.29 21.12 -14.77
CA GLU A 153 9.08 20.71 -15.49
C GLU A 153 8.19 21.90 -15.87
N ALA A 154 8.04 22.91 -15.04
CA ALA A 154 7.33 24.13 -15.40
C ALA A 154 7.99 24.85 -16.60
N GLU A 155 9.33 24.76 -16.71
CA GLU A 155 10.09 25.29 -17.84
C GLU A 155 10.01 24.41 -19.10
N LYS A 156 9.71 23.11 -18.95
CA LYS A 156 9.65 22.12 -20.04
C LYS A 156 8.23 21.61 -20.33
N SER A 157 7.19 22.16 -19.71
CA SER A 157 5.85 21.60 -19.77
C SER A 157 5.40 21.57 -21.22
N VAL A 158 5.35 20.38 -21.81
CA VAL A 158 4.63 20.14 -23.05
C VAL A 158 3.19 20.49 -22.73
N SER A 159 2.67 21.56 -23.36
CA SER A 159 1.26 21.88 -23.28
C SER A 159 0.51 20.68 -23.84
N LEU A 160 -0.07 19.87 -22.95
CA LEU A 160 -0.95 18.80 -23.38
C LEU A 160 -2.18 19.47 -24.00
N ASN A 161 -2.24 19.51 -25.33
CA ASN A 161 -3.39 20.02 -26.06
C ASN A 161 -4.49 18.97 -26.00
N LEU A 162 -5.16 18.90 -24.85
CA LEU A 162 -6.30 18.03 -24.63
C LEU A 162 -7.52 18.63 -25.33
N THR A 163 -8.09 17.89 -26.28
CA THR A 163 -9.36 18.26 -26.92
C THR A 163 -10.42 17.31 -26.38
N ILE A 164 -11.43 17.85 -25.69
CA ILE A 164 -12.56 17.06 -25.19
C ILE A 164 -13.62 17.01 -26.31
N PRO A 165 -14.07 15.81 -26.73
CA PRO A 165 -15.13 15.70 -27.72
C PRO A 165 -16.47 16.21 -27.18
N ASP A 166 -17.38 16.56 -28.07
CA ASP A 166 -18.76 16.95 -27.75
C ASP A 166 -19.73 15.89 -28.30
N PRO A 167 -20.56 15.24 -27.46
CA PRO A 167 -20.63 15.39 -25.99
C PRO A 167 -19.39 14.85 -25.27
N ALA A 168 -19.05 15.44 -24.13
CA ALA A 168 -17.94 14.98 -23.30
C ALA A 168 -18.29 13.64 -22.60
N PRO A 169 -17.47 12.58 -22.73
CA PRO A 169 -17.76 11.29 -22.13
C PRO A 169 -17.49 11.26 -20.64
N ASP A 170 -18.20 10.39 -19.93
CA ASP A 170 -17.74 9.91 -18.63
C ASP A 170 -16.56 8.94 -18.85
N ILE A 171 -15.52 9.05 -18.03
CA ILE A 171 -14.30 8.25 -18.15
C ILE A 171 -14.12 7.42 -16.88
N TYR A 172 -14.11 6.10 -17.01
CA TYR A 172 -13.79 5.14 -15.96
C TYR A 172 -12.42 4.55 -16.25
N HIS A 173 -11.43 4.92 -15.45
CA HIS A 173 -10.06 4.39 -15.48
C HIS A 173 -9.90 3.45 -14.29
N ILE A 174 -9.93 2.16 -14.56
CA ILE A 174 -9.93 1.09 -13.58
C ILE A 174 -8.62 0.30 -13.68
N VAL A 175 -7.93 0.18 -12.57
CA VAL A 175 -6.67 -0.58 -12.48
C VAL A 175 -6.87 -1.78 -11.55
N LEU A 176 -6.57 -2.98 -12.05
CA LEU A 176 -6.57 -4.23 -11.27
C LEU A 176 -5.12 -4.64 -11.02
N ASP A 177 -4.62 -4.51 -9.79
CA ASP A 177 -3.21 -4.69 -9.44
C ASP A 177 -2.73 -6.13 -9.74
N GLY A 178 -1.76 -6.25 -10.63
CA GLY A 178 -1.15 -7.54 -10.96
C GLY A 178 -2.08 -8.54 -11.64
N TYR A 179 -3.13 -8.08 -12.33
CA TYR A 179 -4.00 -8.94 -13.14
C TYR A 179 -3.21 -9.49 -14.36
N ALA A 180 -3.08 -10.81 -14.43
CA ALA A 180 -2.25 -11.49 -15.42
C ALA A 180 -2.74 -11.28 -16.86
N SER A 181 -1.79 -11.14 -17.79
CA SER A 181 -2.10 -11.05 -19.22
C SER A 181 -2.79 -12.32 -19.74
N PRO A 182 -3.52 -12.24 -20.87
CA PRO A 182 -4.09 -13.43 -21.51
C PRO A 182 -3.05 -14.54 -21.73
N SER A 183 -1.86 -14.17 -22.19
CA SER A 183 -0.78 -15.12 -22.40
C SER A 183 -0.29 -15.77 -21.10
N ALA A 184 -0.17 -15.03 -20.00
CA ALA A 184 0.28 -15.58 -18.72
C ALA A 184 -0.77 -16.53 -18.12
N LEU A 185 -2.07 -16.16 -18.21
CA LEU A 185 -3.15 -17.03 -17.75
C LEU A 185 -3.15 -18.38 -18.48
N GLU A 186 -2.94 -18.38 -19.79
CA GLU A 186 -2.87 -19.60 -20.60
C GLU A 186 -1.57 -20.40 -20.35
N THR A 187 -0.40 -19.76 -20.42
CA THR A 187 0.87 -20.48 -20.45
C THR A 187 1.41 -20.84 -19.08
N ILE A 188 1.21 -19.98 -18.07
CA ILE A 188 1.75 -20.15 -16.71
C ILE A 188 0.69 -20.78 -15.82
N TYR A 189 -0.50 -20.17 -15.77
CA TYR A 189 -1.55 -20.60 -14.84
C TYR A 189 -2.44 -21.73 -15.36
N LYS A 190 -2.38 -22.04 -16.67
CA LYS A 190 -3.25 -23.05 -17.32
C LYS A 190 -4.74 -22.79 -17.08
N TYR A 191 -5.10 -21.50 -17.07
CA TYR A 191 -6.45 -21.02 -16.78
C TYR A 191 -7.12 -20.45 -18.03
N ASP A 192 -8.33 -20.92 -18.33
CA ASP A 192 -9.13 -20.43 -19.46
C ASP A 192 -10.02 -19.26 -19.03
N ASN A 193 -9.60 -18.05 -19.41
CA ASN A 193 -10.37 -16.82 -19.18
C ASN A 193 -11.13 -16.35 -20.43
N THR A 194 -11.29 -17.21 -21.44
CA THR A 194 -12.04 -16.90 -22.67
C THR A 194 -13.47 -16.41 -22.42
N PRO A 195 -14.24 -16.91 -21.43
CA PRO A 195 -15.57 -16.38 -21.12
C PRO A 195 -15.58 -14.88 -20.82
N PHE A 196 -14.62 -14.39 -20.03
CA PHE A 196 -14.50 -12.97 -19.72
C PHE A 196 -14.15 -12.13 -20.96
N TYR A 197 -13.24 -12.62 -21.81
CA TYR A 197 -12.90 -11.92 -23.05
C TYR A 197 -14.08 -11.87 -24.03
N ALA A 198 -14.90 -12.93 -24.08
CA ALA A 198 -16.12 -12.95 -24.86
C ALA A 198 -17.15 -11.95 -24.32
N PHE A 199 -17.33 -11.89 -23.00
CA PHE A 199 -18.17 -10.87 -22.34
C PHE A 199 -17.72 -9.45 -22.70
N LEU A 200 -16.41 -9.15 -22.61
CA LEU A 200 -15.86 -7.84 -22.97
C LEU A 200 -16.16 -7.48 -24.43
N LYS A 201 -15.85 -8.39 -25.37
CA LYS A 201 -16.10 -8.18 -26.81
C LYS A 201 -17.58 -7.98 -27.11
N GLN A 202 -18.46 -8.75 -26.46
CA GLN A 202 -19.92 -8.61 -26.60
C GLN A 202 -20.42 -7.24 -26.13
N ASN A 203 -19.79 -6.67 -25.10
CA ASN A 203 -20.10 -5.35 -24.57
C ASN A 203 -19.30 -4.22 -25.25
N GLY A 204 -18.75 -4.47 -26.44
CA GLY A 204 -18.11 -3.43 -27.27
C GLY A 204 -16.70 -3.03 -26.83
N PHE A 205 -16.05 -3.81 -25.96
CA PHE A 205 -14.66 -3.57 -25.61
C PHE A 205 -13.71 -4.13 -26.66
N GLN A 206 -12.62 -3.39 -26.89
CA GLN A 206 -11.42 -3.91 -27.51
C GLN A 206 -10.56 -4.59 -26.43
N VAL A 207 -10.25 -5.87 -26.63
CA VAL A 207 -9.34 -6.63 -25.74
C VAL A 207 -7.97 -6.68 -26.40
N PHE A 208 -6.93 -6.27 -25.68
CA PHE A 208 -5.57 -6.25 -26.17
C PHE A 208 -4.82 -7.50 -25.70
N GLU A 209 -4.25 -8.25 -26.65
CA GLU A 209 -3.61 -9.54 -26.37
C GLU A 209 -2.11 -9.38 -26.08
N HIS A 210 -1.50 -8.31 -26.60
CA HIS A 210 -0.03 -8.13 -26.62
C HIS A 210 0.46 -6.92 -25.84
N ASN A 211 -0.41 -6.28 -25.06
CA ASN A 211 -0.07 -5.07 -24.32
C ASN A 211 0.96 -5.30 -23.21
N THR A 212 1.75 -4.26 -22.95
CA THR A 212 2.79 -4.27 -21.92
C THR A 212 2.70 -3.07 -20.99
N THR A 213 3.17 -3.22 -19.76
CA THR A 213 3.45 -2.08 -18.89
C THR A 213 4.76 -1.40 -19.28
N ASN A 214 4.88 -0.10 -19.04
CA ASN A 214 6.14 0.62 -19.26
C ASN A 214 7.22 0.23 -18.24
N TYR A 215 6.79 -0.16 -17.04
CA TYR A 215 7.67 -0.55 -15.94
C TYR A 215 7.04 -1.65 -15.12
N ALA A 216 7.82 -2.66 -14.79
CA ALA A 216 7.34 -3.90 -14.17
C ALA A 216 6.87 -3.77 -12.69
N VAL A 217 6.90 -2.57 -12.11
CA VAL A 217 6.59 -2.31 -10.70
C VAL A 217 5.62 -1.14 -10.58
N SER A 218 4.64 -1.26 -9.69
CA SER A 218 3.46 -0.37 -9.63
C SER A 218 3.84 1.10 -9.55
N PHE A 219 4.76 1.48 -8.68
CA PHE A 219 5.12 2.89 -8.47
C PHE A 219 5.71 3.57 -9.72
N LEU A 220 6.42 2.83 -10.57
CA LEU A 220 6.93 3.35 -11.84
C LEU A 220 5.87 3.27 -12.94
N SER A 221 5.08 2.19 -12.97
CA SER A 221 3.98 2.04 -13.93
C SER A 221 2.98 3.18 -13.80
N PHE A 222 2.41 3.37 -12.60
CA PHE A 222 1.46 4.46 -12.30
C PHE A 222 2.07 5.84 -12.57
N ALA A 223 3.29 6.09 -12.11
CA ALA A 223 3.94 7.37 -12.37
C ALA A 223 4.15 7.61 -13.86
N SER A 224 4.37 6.56 -14.66
CA SER A 224 4.54 6.66 -16.10
C SER A 224 3.23 6.96 -16.82
N PHE A 225 2.20 6.12 -16.67
CA PHE A 225 0.99 6.23 -17.47
C PHE A 225 0.12 7.42 -17.07
N LEU A 226 0.05 7.77 -15.79
CA LEU A 226 -0.67 8.97 -15.34
C LEU A 226 0.01 10.26 -15.79
N ASN A 227 1.32 10.21 -16.06
CA ASN A 227 2.09 11.35 -16.58
C ASN A 227 2.33 11.30 -18.08
N MET A 228 1.83 10.28 -18.78
CA MET A 228 1.98 10.08 -20.23
C MET A 228 3.44 10.19 -20.69
N LYS A 229 4.38 9.65 -19.91
CA LYS A 229 5.81 9.71 -20.23
C LYS A 229 6.60 8.54 -19.64
N TYR A 230 7.71 8.23 -20.30
CA TYR A 230 8.74 7.35 -19.74
C TYR A 230 9.53 8.07 -18.63
N LEU A 231 9.94 7.29 -17.64
CA LEU A 231 10.63 7.70 -16.41
C LEU A 231 12.14 7.44 -16.40
N ASN A 232 12.74 7.02 -17.53
CA ASN A 232 14.17 6.67 -17.59
C ASN A 232 15.07 7.81 -17.07
N TYR A 233 14.67 9.06 -17.27
CA TYR A 233 15.39 10.26 -16.81
C TYR A 233 15.49 10.36 -15.28
N LEU A 234 14.60 9.71 -14.51
CA LEU A 234 14.69 9.71 -13.04
C LEU A 234 15.99 9.07 -12.57
N THR A 235 16.55 8.15 -13.37
CA THR A 235 17.85 7.51 -13.08
C THR A 235 19.00 8.52 -13.11
N ASP A 236 18.93 9.54 -13.98
CA ASP A 236 19.95 10.58 -14.09
C ASP A 236 19.86 11.58 -12.92
N ILE A 237 18.66 11.75 -12.36
CA ILE A 237 18.39 12.64 -11.21
C ILE A 237 18.78 11.97 -9.89
N GLU A 238 18.29 10.74 -9.68
CA GLU A 238 18.39 10.05 -8.38
C GLU A 238 19.58 9.08 -8.31
N GLY A 239 20.10 8.65 -9.46
CA GLY A 239 21.10 7.60 -9.58
C GLY A 239 20.50 6.20 -9.64
N LYS A 240 21.17 5.30 -10.38
CA LYS A 240 20.74 3.90 -10.64
C LYS A 240 20.46 3.06 -9.38
N GLN A 241 21.10 3.40 -8.26
CA GLN A 241 20.98 2.65 -7.00
C GLN A 241 20.02 3.33 -6.01
N SER A 242 19.29 4.36 -6.44
CA SER A 242 18.33 5.03 -5.58
C SER A 242 17.17 4.09 -5.25
N LYS A 243 16.80 4.06 -3.97
CA LYS A 243 15.59 3.40 -3.48
C LYS A 243 14.44 4.39 -3.27
N ASN A 244 14.57 5.62 -3.78
CA ASN A 244 13.60 6.69 -3.59
C ASN A 244 12.33 6.43 -4.41
N ARG A 245 11.24 6.06 -3.73
CA ARG A 245 9.90 5.92 -4.33
C ARG A 245 9.06 7.20 -4.16
N ARG A 246 9.50 8.17 -3.36
CA ARG A 246 8.74 9.39 -3.04
C ARG A 246 8.50 10.27 -4.26
N ILE A 247 9.48 10.40 -5.16
CA ILE A 247 9.31 11.19 -6.39
C ILE A 247 8.21 10.59 -7.28
N PRO A 248 8.28 9.30 -7.69
CA PRO A 248 7.17 8.66 -8.38
C PRO A 248 5.83 8.75 -7.64
N TYR A 249 5.80 8.60 -6.30
CA TYR A 249 4.56 8.74 -5.53
C TYR A 249 3.94 10.14 -5.64
N GLU A 250 4.74 11.20 -5.64
CA GLU A 250 4.25 12.55 -5.89
C GLU A 250 3.77 12.74 -7.33
N MET A 251 4.43 12.11 -8.32
CA MET A 251 3.99 12.10 -9.71
C MET A 251 2.65 11.37 -9.89
N ILE A 252 2.37 10.33 -9.10
CA ILE A 252 1.06 9.63 -9.12
C ILE A 252 -0.03 10.54 -8.57
N LYS A 253 0.23 11.21 -7.44
CA LYS A 253 -0.74 12.10 -6.78
C LYS A 253 -1.01 13.37 -7.57
N ASN A 254 0.02 13.92 -8.22
CA ASN A 254 -0.04 15.15 -8.99
C ASN A 254 0.29 14.85 -10.45
N ASN A 255 -0.70 14.34 -11.19
CA ASN A 255 -0.49 13.92 -12.58
C ASN A 255 -1.30 14.76 -13.58
N PRO A 256 -0.80 14.96 -14.81
CA PRO A 256 -1.43 15.77 -15.83
C PRO A 256 -2.76 15.21 -16.34
N VAL A 257 -2.96 13.89 -16.40
CA VAL A 257 -4.22 13.29 -16.87
C VAL A 257 -5.39 13.81 -16.01
N MET A 258 -5.26 13.68 -14.69
CA MET A 258 -6.28 14.11 -13.73
C MET A 258 -6.46 15.62 -13.73
N LEU A 259 -5.35 16.37 -13.65
CA LEU A 259 -5.38 17.83 -13.57
C LEU A 259 -5.99 18.46 -14.82
N LYS A 260 -5.65 17.95 -16.02
CA LYS A 260 -6.18 18.47 -17.28
C LYS A 260 -7.66 18.15 -17.47
N LEU A 261 -8.12 16.95 -17.10
CA LEU A 261 -9.56 16.65 -17.13
C LEU A 261 -10.34 17.57 -16.18
N LYS A 262 -9.80 17.80 -14.97
CA LYS A 262 -10.41 18.71 -13.99
C LYS A 262 -10.45 20.17 -14.48
N GLU A 263 -9.38 20.65 -15.12
CA GLU A 263 -9.37 21.96 -15.79
C GLU A 263 -10.46 22.11 -16.86
N HIS A 264 -10.86 21.00 -17.51
CA HIS A 264 -11.95 20.96 -18.50
C HIS A 264 -13.33 20.65 -17.90
N GLY A 265 -13.49 20.78 -16.58
CA GLY A 265 -14.77 20.69 -15.91
C GLY A 265 -15.23 19.26 -15.57
N TYR A 266 -14.33 18.27 -15.62
CA TYR A 266 -14.63 16.94 -15.11
C TYR A 266 -14.71 16.94 -13.58
N VAL A 267 -15.70 16.23 -13.03
CA VAL A 267 -15.77 15.92 -11.59
C VAL A 267 -14.93 14.68 -11.33
N PHE A 268 -13.95 14.79 -10.43
CA PHE A 268 -13.00 13.72 -10.16
C PHE A 268 -13.41 12.86 -8.95
N PHE A 269 -13.73 11.59 -9.22
CA PHE A 269 -14.03 10.57 -8.22
C PHE A 269 -12.81 9.66 -8.02
N HIS A 270 -12.32 9.59 -6.79
CA HIS A 270 -11.20 8.74 -6.38
C HIS A 270 -11.65 7.68 -5.40
N PHE A 271 -11.09 6.47 -5.54
CA PHE A 271 -11.36 5.34 -4.66
C PHE A 271 -10.07 4.90 -3.99
N SER A 272 -10.08 4.88 -2.66
CA SER A 272 -8.95 4.45 -1.85
C SER A 272 -8.56 3.01 -2.17
N SER A 273 -7.34 2.78 -2.65
CA SER A 273 -6.83 1.43 -2.88
C SER A 273 -6.32 0.74 -1.62
N GLY A 274 -5.85 1.50 -0.62
CA GLY A 274 -5.09 0.97 0.52
C GLY A 274 -3.58 1.12 0.41
N TRP A 275 -3.08 1.45 -0.79
CA TRP A 275 -1.66 1.65 -1.10
C TRP A 275 -1.32 3.13 -1.09
N GLY A 276 -0.24 3.51 -0.41
CA GLY A 276 0.11 4.89 -0.08
C GLY A 276 -0.13 5.96 -1.17
N PRO A 277 0.32 5.78 -2.43
CA PRO A 277 0.14 6.79 -3.48
C PRO A 277 -1.27 6.85 -4.09
N THR A 278 -2.10 5.83 -3.95
CA THR A 278 -3.49 5.77 -4.47
C THR A 278 -4.54 5.49 -3.39
N ASN A 279 -4.19 5.70 -2.12
CA ASN A 279 -5.12 5.57 -0.99
C ASN A 279 -5.98 6.83 -0.78
N SER A 280 -5.53 7.97 -1.29
CA SER A 280 -6.28 9.23 -1.27
C SER A 280 -5.70 10.17 -2.31
N ASN A 281 -6.51 11.10 -2.82
CA ASN A 281 -6.03 12.14 -3.73
C ASN A 281 -6.63 13.50 -3.37
N LYS A 282 -5.75 14.46 -3.02
CA LYS A 282 -6.14 15.82 -2.63
C LYS A 282 -6.87 16.60 -3.73
N HIS A 283 -6.76 16.17 -4.98
CA HIS A 283 -7.43 16.80 -6.13
C HIS A 283 -8.82 16.23 -6.39
N ALA A 284 -9.22 15.14 -5.73
CA ALA A 284 -10.53 14.52 -5.91
C ALA A 284 -11.66 15.40 -5.35
N ASP A 285 -12.77 15.44 -6.07
CA ASP A 285 -14.02 16.07 -5.61
C ASP A 285 -14.81 15.12 -4.67
N GLY A 286 -14.56 13.81 -4.78
CA GLY A 286 -14.96 12.82 -3.79
C GLY A 286 -13.92 11.71 -3.64
N ASP A 287 -13.56 11.41 -2.40
CA ASP A 287 -12.60 10.36 -2.01
C ASP A 287 -13.34 9.30 -1.19
N TYR A 288 -13.48 8.10 -1.75
CA TYR A 288 -14.38 7.05 -1.26
C TYR A 288 -13.62 5.84 -0.72
N CYS A 289 -14.27 5.07 0.16
CA CYS A 289 -13.84 3.75 0.61
C CYS A 289 -12.47 3.68 1.32
N GLY A 290 -12.09 4.72 2.09
CA GLY A 290 -10.83 4.78 2.88
C GLY A 290 -10.57 3.64 3.88
N GLY A 291 -11.55 2.76 4.13
CA GLY A 291 -11.50 1.66 5.09
C GLY A 291 -11.68 2.14 6.54
N ALA A 292 -12.17 1.24 7.41
CA ALA A 292 -12.26 1.53 8.85
C ALA A 292 -10.87 1.78 9.46
N PHE A 293 -10.78 2.71 10.41
CA PHE A 293 -9.55 3.07 11.16
C PHE A 293 -8.35 3.56 10.32
N GLY A 294 -8.52 3.78 9.01
CA GLY A 294 -7.46 4.28 8.12
C GLY A 294 -6.23 3.38 8.05
N VAL A 295 -6.41 2.05 8.11
CA VAL A 295 -5.30 1.10 8.02
C VAL A 295 -4.65 1.19 6.63
N ASN A 296 -3.34 1.41 6.63
CA ASN A 296 -2.46 1.40 5.46
C ASN A 296 -1.27 0.45 5.70
N GLU A 297 -0.43 0.29 4.69
CA GLU A 297 0.73 -0.61 4.73
C GLU A 297 1.68 -0.35 5.90
N PHE A 298 1.97 0.92 6.20
CA PHE A 298 2.87 1.26 7.32
C PHE A 298 2.32 0.75 8.66
N ARG A 299 1.01 0.93 8.88
CA ARG A 299 0.33 0.46 10.10
C ARG A 299 0.22 -1.06 10.12
N LEU A 300 -0.02 -1.70 8.97
CA LEU A 300 -0.03 -3.16 8.86
C LEU A 300 1.34 -3.76 9.24
N VAL A 301 2.43 -3.26 8.66
CA VAL A 301 3.79 -3.70 8.98
C VAL A 301 4.11 -3.46 10.45
N LEU A 302 3.70 -2.31 11.02
CA LEU A 302 3.87 -2.04 12.44
C LEU A 302 3.09 -3.02 13.33
N ILE A 303 1.85 -3.36 12.99
CA ILE A 303 1.06 -4.35 13.74
C ILE A 303 1.75 -5.72 13.69
N GLN A 304 2.22 -6.13 12.51
CA GLN A 304 2.90 -7.41 12.29
C GLN A 304 4.22 -7.56 13.05
N THR A 305 4.87 -6.46 13.47
CA THR A 305 6.08 -6.51 14.28
C THR A 305 5.81 -6.53 15.79
N THR A 306 4.56 -6.33 16.21
CA THR A 306 4.18 -6.18 17.62
C THR A 306 3.41 -7.39 18.19
N LEU A 307 3.07 -7.33 19.47
CA LEU A 307 2.18 -8.27 20.17
C LEU A 307 0.75 -8.29 19.59
N LEU A 308 0.41 -7.33 18.71
CA LEU A 308 -0.89 -7.29 18.02
C LEU A 308 -0.94 -8.20 16.78
N ARG A 309 0.18 -8.79 16.36
CA ARG A 309 0.24 -9.71 15.21
C ARG A 309 -0.85 -10.80 15.19
N PRO A 310 -1.22 -11.48 16.30
CA PRO A 310 -2.30 -12.48 16.27
C PRO A 310 -3.67 -11.92 15.86
N PHE A 311 -3.88 -10.61 16.03
CA PHE A 311 -5.11 -9.90 15.68
C PHE A 311 -5.08 -9.32 14.26
N GLN A 312 -4.06 -9.62 13.46
CA GLN A 312 -3.93 -9.10 12.09
C GLN A 312 -5.08 -9.52 11.17
N HIS A 313 -5.77 -10.64 11.46
CA HIS A 313 -6.95 -11.08 10.72
C HIS A 313 -8.09 -10.05 10.73
N MET A 314 -8.17 -9.18 11.75
CA MET A 314 -9.12 -8.06 11.77
C MET A 314 -8.82 -7.00 10.70
N LEU A 315 -7.61 -7.02 10.12
CA LEU A 315 -7.22 -6.12 9.03
C LEU A 315 -7.59 -6.69 7.66
N SER A 316 -7.66 -8.02 7.50
CA SER A 316 -8.07 -8.63 6.22
C SER A 316 -9.55 -8.33 5.91
N SER A 317 -10.42 -8.27 6.92
CA SER A 317 -11.80 -7.79 6.74
C SER A 317 -11.84 -6.34 6.24
N THR A 318 -10.97 -5.47 6.77
CA THR A 318 -10.89 -4.06 6.33
C THR A 318 -10.44 -3.96 4.86
N MET A 319 -9.53 -4.82 4.40
CA MET A 319 -9.12 -4.88 2.98
C MET A 319 -10.27 -5.32 2.07
N ARG A 320 -11.01 -6.37 2.45
CA ARG A 320 -12.17 -6.83 1.71
C ARG A 320 -13.27 -5.77 1.64
N GLU A 321 -13.61 -5.16 2.78
CA GLU A 321 -14.60 -4.09 2.86
C GLU A 321 -14.26 -2.93 1.92
N ARG A 322 -12.98 -2.53 1.84
CA ARG A 322 -12.52 -1.51 0.90
C ARG A 322 -12.76 -1.90 -0.55
N ILE A 323 -12.35 -3.11 -0.96
CA ILE A 323 -12.53 -3.61 -2.34
C ILE A 323 -14.02 -3.66 -2.70
N LEU A 324 -14.85 -4.25 -1.84
CA LEU A 324 -16.29 -4.38 -2.06
C LEU A 324 -17.01 -3.02 -2.07
N CYS A 325 -16.60 -2.10 -1.18
CA CYS A 325 -17.09 -0.73 -1.18
C CYS A 325 -16.82 -0.04 -2.51
N SER A 326 -15.60 -0.16 -3.05
CA SER A 326 -15.24 0.46 -4.34
C SER A 326 -16.10 -0.09 -5.48
N PHE A 327 -16.24 -1.41 -5.61
CA PHE A 327 -17.13 -1.99 -6.62
C PHE A 327 -18.59 -1.52 -6.47
N ALA A 328 -19.17 -1.64 -5.28
CA ALA A 328 -20.56 -1.27 -5.03
C ALA A 328 -20.83 0.23 -5.27
N THR A 329 -19.88 1.09 -4.89
CA THR A 329 -20.00 2.54 -5.06
C THR A 329 -19.87 2.93 -6.54
N ILE A 330 -18.96 2.31 -7.29
CA ILE A 330 -18.84 2.56 -8.75
C ILE A 330 -20.11 2.09 -9.47
N GLN A 331 -20.64 0.90 -9.14
CA GLN A 331 -21.88 0.37 -9.71
C GLN A 331 -23.10 1.27 -9.50
N SER A 332 -23.16 1.95 -8.34
CA SER A 332 -24.26 2.83 -7.95
C SER A 332 -23.99 4.32 -8.19
N LEU A 333 -22.87 4.66 -8.83
CA LEU A 333 -22.45 6.04 -9.02
C LEU A 333 -23.45 6.80 -9.91
N SER A 334 -24.17 7.73 -9.31
CA SER A 334 -25.23 8.48 -9.99
C SER A 334 -24.70 9.33 -11.15
N SER A 335 -25.58 9.67 -12.10
CA SER A 335 -25.29 10.65 -13.13
C SER A 335 -25.05 12.02 -12.52
N THR A 336 -24.00 12.70 -12.96
CA THR A 336 -23.72 14.10 -12.67
C THR A 336 -24.10 14.95 -13.87
N LYS A 337 -24.26 16.27 -13.66
CA LYS A 337 -24.50 17.22 -14.75
C LYS A 337 -23.22 17.41 -15.59
N GLU A 338 -22.08 17.47 -14.93
CA GLU A 338 -20.74 17.53 -15.50
C GLU A 338 -20.23 16.12 -15.86
N PRO A 339 -19.28 15.96 -16.81
CA PRO A 339 -18.67 14.67 -17.09
C PRO A 339 -17.81 14.20 -15.90
N LYS A 340 -17.70 12.89 -15.71
CA LYS A 340 -16.98 12.26 -14.60
C LYS A 340 -15.63 11.71 -15.05
N TYR A 341 -14.62 11.88 -14.22
CA TYR A 341 -13.42 11.07 -14.28
C TYR A 341 -13.37 10.21 -13.02
N VAL A 342 -13.51 8.91 -13.20
CA VAL A 342 -13.52 7.90 -12.13
C VAL A 342 -12.20 7.15 -12.21
N PHE A 343 -11.36 7.31 -11.19
CA PHE A 343 -10.12 6.55 -11.06
C PHE A 343 -10.21 5.61 -9.85
N ALA A 344 -10.15 4.31 -10.13
CA ALA A 344 -10.17 3.28 -9.10
C ALA A 344 -9.00 2.33 -9.28
N HIS A 345 -8.21 2.18 -8.23
CA HIS A 345 -7.14 1.19 -8.16
C HIS A 345 -7.54 0.11 -7.16
N PHE A 346 -7.76 -1.10 -7.66
CA PHE A 346 -8.02 -2.28 -6.84
C PHE A 346 -6.71 -3.01 -6.60
N LEU A 347 -6.30 -3.15 -5.33
CA LEU A 347 -5.13 -3.94 -4.94
C LEU A 347 -5.30 -5.46 -5.15
N ALA A 348 -6.42 -5.91 -5.70
CA ALA A 348 -6.62 -7.31 -6.03
C ALA A 348 -6.63 -7.44 -7.57
N PRO A 349 -6.06 -8.52 -8.14
CA PRO A 349 -5.73 -9.79 -7.47
C PRO A 349 -4.36 -9.88 -6.77
N HIS A 350 -3.54 -8.82 -6.71
CA HIS A 350 -2.27 -8.81 -5.95
C HIS A 350 -2.43 -9.35 -4.50
N PRO A 351 -1.44 -10.09 -3.96
CA PRO A 351 -1.47 -10.57 -2.58
C PRO A 351 -1.48 -9.40 -1.55
N PRO A 352 -2.01 -9.62 -0.34
CA PRO A 352 -2.49 -10.88 0.20
C PRO A 352 -3.83 -11.32 -0.40
N TYR A 353 -3.99 -12.63 -0.55
CA TYR A 353 -5.25 -13.23 -1.01
C TYR A 353 -6.26 -13.24 0.12
N VAL A 354 -7.28 -12.40 0.00
CA VAL A 354 -8.32 -12.21 1.01
C VAL A 354 -9.67 -12.81 0.59
N PHE A 355 -9.85 -13.09 -0.70
CA PHE A 355 -11.03 -13.75 -1.26
C PHE A 355 -10.67 -15.11 -1.84
N ASP A 356 -11.55 -16.09 -1.67
CA ASP A 356 -11.58 -17.26 -2.53
C ASP A 356 -12.32 -16.96 -3.86
N GLN A 357 -12.52 -17.98 -4.69
CA GLN A 357 -13.16 -17.87 -6.00
C GLN A 357 -14.63 -17.39 -5.94
N ASP A 358 -15.31 -17.63 -4.82
CA ASP A 358 -16.72 -17.29 -4.63
C ASP A 358 -16.89 -15.92 -3.93
N GLY A 359 -15.79 -15.38 -3.39
CA GLY A 359 -15.74 -14.11 -2.67
C GLY A 359 -15.84 -14.24 -1.16
N ASP A 360 -15.75 -15.47 -0.65
CA ASP A 360 -15.76 -15.75 0.78
C ASP A 360 -14.37 -15.45 1.40
N PRO A 361 -14.31 -15.12 2.69
CA PRO A 361 -13.04 -14.93 3.39
C PRO A 361 -12.18 -16.19 3.40
N VAL A 362 -10.89 -16.03 3.08
CA VAL A 362 -9.90 -17.09 3.28
C VAL A 362 -9.37 -17.05 4.72
N GLU A 363 -9.42 -18.19 5.44
CA GLU A 363 -8.78 -18.33 6.76
C GLU A 363 -7.25 -18.30 6.62
N GLU A 364 -6.57 -17.58 7.50
CA GLU A 364 -5.11 -17.40 7.47
C GLU A 364 -4.56 -16.83 6.15
N SER A 365 -5.13 -15.70 5.67
CA SER A 365 -4.38 -14.86 4.73
C SER A 365 -3.07 -14.46 5.40
N ALA A 366 -1.94 -15.05 5.00
CA ALA A 366 -0.65 -14.46 5.28
C ALA A 366 -0.71 -13.04 4.70
N LEU A 367 -0.86 -12.02 5.55
CA LEU A 367 -0.93 -10.61 5.13
C LEU A 367 0.46 -10.09 4.70
N GLU A 368 1.24 -10.98 4.10
CA GLU A 368 2.53 -10.70 3.51
C GLU A 368 2.27 -10.10 2.12
N LEU A 369 2.86 -8.93 1.88
CA LEU A 369 2.65 -8.14 0.66
C LEU A 369 3.70 -8.43 -0.42
N GLU A 370 4.80 -9.10 -0.08
CA GLU A 370 5.95 -9.33 -0.96
C GLU A 370 6.59 -10.70 -0.66
N GLY A 371 7.34 -11.23 -1.62
CA GLY A 371 8.08 -12.49 -1.49
C GLY A 371 7.39 -13.68 -2.16
N ASP A 372 7.57 -14.88 -1.62
CA ASP A 372 7.02 -16.13 -2.17
C ASP A 372 5.48 -16.20 -2.13
N THR A 373 4.78 -15.15 -1.70
CA THR A 373 3.31 -15.08 -1.67
C THR A 373 2.68 -15.21 -3.06
N TRP A 374 3.39 -14.80 -4.11
CA TRP A 374 2.99 -14.98 -5.49
C TRP A 374 3.10 -16.43 -6.00
N SER A 375 3.78 -17.31 -5.25
CA SER A 375 3.98 -18.72 -5.65
C SER A 375 2.74 -19.60 -5.47
N ASP A 376 1.75 -19.15 -4.70
CA ASP A 376 0.48 -19.87 -4.52
C ASP A 376 -0.48 -19.56 -5.69
N ASN A 377 -0.26 -20.28 -6.79
CA ASN A 377 -1.04 -20.10 -8.01
C ASN A 377 -2.54 -20.31 -7.82
N GLN A 378 -2.95 -21.21 -6.91
CA GLN A 378 -4.37 -21.49 -6.69
C GLN A 378 -5.04 -20.30 -6.01
N LYS A 379 -4.46 -19.77 -4.92
CA LYS A 379 -5.03 -18.59 -4.25
C LYS A 379 -5.04 -17.36 -5.14
N TYR A 380 -4.03 -17.20 -6.00
CA TYR A 380 -4.05 -16.14 -7.01
C TYR A 380 -5.22 -16.31 -7.98
N LEU A 381 -5.42 -17.51 -8.53
CA LEU A 381 -6.50 -17.79 -9.47
C LEU A 381 -7.89 -17.69 -8.84
N ASP A 382 -8.04 -18.10 -7.58
CA ASP A 382 -9.28 -17.97 -6.82
C ASP A 382 -9.64 -16.48 -6.70
N GLN A 383 -8.74 -15.67 -6.16
CA GLN A 383 -8.97 -14.23 -6.03
C GLN A 383 -9.18 -13.56 -7.40
N LEU A 384 -8.39 -13.91 -8.42
CA LEU A 384 -8.55 -13.40 -9.79
C LEU A 384 -9.94 -13.72 -10.35
N THR A 385 -10.43 -14.95 -10.20
CA THR A 385 -11.76 -15.38 -10.68
C THR A 385 -12.86 -14.52 -10.05
N TYR A 386 -12.77 -14.28 -8.74
CA TYR A 386 -13.72 -13.42 -8.05
C TYR A 386 -13.65 -11.96 -8.54
N MET A 387 -12.44 -11.41 -8.71
CA MET A 387 -12.23 -10.05 -9.22
C MET A 387 -12.75 -9.89 -10.66
N THR A 388 -12.61 -10.91 -11.50
CA THR A 388 -13.19 -10.96 -12.85
C THR A 388 -14.70 -10.83 -12.80
N LYS A 389 -15.37 -11.65 -11.98
CA LYS A 389 -16.84 -11.59 -11.80
C LYS A 389 -17.31 -10.20 -11.34
N ARG A 390 -16.63 -9.61 -10.36
CA ARG A 390 -16.96 -8.24 -9.88
C ARG A 390 -16.74 -7.18 -10.95
N THR A 391 -15.73 -7.35 -11.80
CA THR A 391 -15.47 -6.47 -12.93
C THR A 391 -16.56 -6.57 -14.00
N GLU A 392 -17.05 -7.77 -14.32
CA GLU A 392 -18.20 -7.96 -15.21
C GLU A 392 -19.47 -7.27 -14.69
N GLU A 393 -19.78 -7.47 -13.40
CA GLU A 393 -20.93 -6.84 -12.74
C GLU A 393 -20.82 -5.31 -12.76
N MET A 394 -19.62 -4.78 -12.50
CA MET A 394 -19.34 -3.35 -12.53
C MET A 394 -19.48 -2.75 -13.94
N ILE A 395 -18.88 -3.38 -14.96
CA ILE A 395 -19.01 -2.95 -16.35
C ILE A 395 -20.49 -2.94 -16.77
N THR A 396 -21.22 -4.00 -16.46
CA THR A 396 -22.66 -4.12 -16.73
C THR A 396 -23.43 -2.93 -16.14
N ALA A 397 -23.17 -2.61 -14.88
CA ALA A 397 -23.83 -1.49 -14.19
C ALA A 397 -23.45 -0.12 -14.78
N ILE A 398 -22.17 0.11 -15.08
CA ILE A 398 -21.70 1.37 -15.69
C ILE A 398 -22.40 1.60 -17.04
N LEU A 399 -22.45 0.58 -17.90
CA LEU A 399 -23.08 0.68 -19.22
C LEU A 399 -24.60 0.86 -19.11
N ALA A 400 -25.27 0.16 -18.19
CA ALA A 400 -26.72 0.25 -18.00
C ALA A 400 -27.17 1.62 -17.45
N ASN A 401 -26.33 2.26 -16.63
CA ASN A 401 -26.62 3.55 -16.00
C ASN A 401 -26.09 4.76 -16.81
N ALA A 402 -25.49 4.53 -17.98
CA ALA A 402 -24.88 5.59 -18.78
C ALA A 402 -25.94 6.57 -19.34
N SER A 403 -25.90 7.82 -18.90
CA SER A 403 -26.75 8.90 -19.43
C SER A 403 -26.04 9.79 -20.46
N ARG A 404 -24.77 9.49 -20.76
CA ARG A 404 -23.91 10.12 -21.76
C ARG A 404 -22.92 9.07 -22.29
N PRO A 405 -22.16 9.32 -23.36
CA PRO A 405 -21.20 8.33 -23.83
C PRO A 405 -20.16 8.03 -22.75
N VAL A 406 -19.73 6.78 -22.66
CA VAL A 406 -18.83 6.32 -21.59
C VAL A 406 -17.60 5.63 -22.14
N VAL A 407 -16.42 6.11 -21.71
CA VAL A 407 -15.14 5.45 -21.95
C VAL A 407 -14.79 4.64 -20.70
N ILE A 408 -14.52 3.35 -20.88
CA ILE A 408 -14.13 2.45 -19.79
C ILE A 408 -12.79 1.83 -20.16
N TRP A 409 -11.74 2.17 -19.43
CA TRP A 409 -10.43 1.56 -19.56
C TRP A 409 -10.16 0.70 -18.33
N VAL A 410 -10.02 -0.60 -18.53
CA VAL A 410 -9.66 -1.55 -17.48
C VAL A 410 -8.32 -2.17 -17.85
N HIS A 411 -7.33 -2.05 -16.97
CA HIS A 411 -6.02 -2.65 -17.23
C HIS A 411 -5.32 -3.03 -15.93
N SER A 412 -4.24 -3.81 -16.07
CA SER A 412 -3.29 -4.04 -14.99
C SER A 412 -2.17 -3.01 -15.04
N ASP A 413 -1.58 -2.70 -13.88
CA ASP A 413 -0.40 -1.85 -13.76
C ASP A 413 0.89 -2.62 -14.10
N HIS A 414 0.92 -3.92 -13.79
CA HIS A 414 1.93 -4.90 -14.20
C HIS A 414 1.33 -6.31 -14.26
N GLY A 415 2.06 -7.29 -14.78
CA GLY A 415 1.64 -8.69 -14.79
C GLY A 415 1.80 -9.38 -13.43
N SER A 416 1.60 -10.69 -13.40
CA SER A 416 1.80 -11.52 -12.20
C SER A 416 3.28 -11.78 -11.91
N GLU A 417 3.57 -12.55 -10.85
CA GLU A 417 4.94 -12.86 -10.40
C GLU A 417 5.19 -14.35 -10.09
N ALA A 418 4.40 -15.27 -10.66
CA ALA A 418 4.46 -16.70 -10.34
C ALA A 418 5.81 -17.35 -10.71
N THR A 419 6.50 -16.85 -11.74
CA THR A 419 7.78 -17.42 -12.20
C THR A 419 9.02 -16.79 -11.54
N PHE A 420 8.85 -15.85 -10.60
CA PHE A 420 9.97 -15.28 -9.84
C PHE A 420 10.27 -16.17 -8.64
N HIS A 421 11.22 -17.11 -8.80
CA HIS A 421 11.67 -17.97 -7.71
C HIS A 421 12.94 -17.41 -7.03
N ASN A 422 13.05 -17.59 -5.71
CA ASN A 422 14.27 -17.29 -4.93
C ASN A 422 14.76 -15.83 -5.06
N MET A 423 13.87 -14.85 -4.94
CA MET A 423 14.27 -13.45 -4.79
C MET A 423 14.97 -13.23 -3.43
N GLN A 424 16.26 -13.53 -3.36
CA GLN A 424 17.08 -13.23 -2.18
C GLN A 424 17.38 -11.73 -2.11
N ASN A 425 17.12 -11.11 -0.94
CA ASN A 425 17.54 -9.76 -0.56
C ASN A 425 16.85 -8.58 -1.27
N ASP A 426 15.57 -8.68 -1.62
CA ASP A 426 14.78 -7.58 -2.22
C ASP A 426 15.38 -6.99 -3.52
N VAL A 427 16.27 -7.74 -4.18
CA VAL A 427 16.81 -7.36 -5.49
C VAL A 427 15.87 -7.91 -6.56
N TRP A 428 14.93 -7.05 -6.96
CA TRP A 428 14.05 -7.30 -8.10
C TRP A 428 14.91 -7.69 -9.31
N GLY A 429 14.77 -8.93 -9.80
CA GLY A 429 15.48 -9.42 -10.98
C GLY A 429 16.86 -10.05 -10.78
N GLY A 430 17.34 -10.28 -9.55
CA GLY A 430 18.69 -10.82 -9.29
C GLY A 430 18.98 -12.19 -9.96
N ASN A 431 17.95 -13.02 -10.15
CA ASN A 431 18.00 -14.32 -10.84
C ASN A 431 16.83 -14.51 -11.83
N ALA A 432 16.11 -13.44 -12.19
CA ALA A 432 14.90 -13.56 -13.02
C ALA A 432 15.26 -13.84 -14.49
N GLY A 433 14.63 -14.86 -15.08
CA GLY A 433 14.80 -15.21 -16.49
C GLY A 433 13.98 -14.32 -17.42
N ALA A 434 14.18 -14.47 -18.73
CA ALA A 434 13.38 -13.75 -19.73
C ALA A 434 11.87 -14.04 -19.59
N GLU A 435 11.51 -15.26 -19.20
CA GLU A 435 10.13 -15.66 -18.92
C GLU A 435 9.50 -14.83 -17.79
N SER A 436 10.23 -14.60 -16.69
CA SER A 436 9.77 -13.78 -15.56
C SER A 436 9.52 -12.33 -15.96
N PHE A 437 10.41 -11.74 -16.76
CA PHE A 437 10.15 -10.41 -17.31
C PHE A 437 8.99 -10.39 -18.30
N GLN A 438 8.79 -11.44 -19.10
CA GLN A 438 7.63 -11.52 -19.99
C GLN A 438 6.32 -11.64 -19.21
N GLU A 439 6.28 -12.46 -18.16
CA GLU A 439 5.13 -12.57 -17.26
C GLU A 439 4.79 -11.20 -16.65
N ARG A 440 5.79 -10.53 -16.06
CA ARG A 440 5.56 -9.29 -15.34
C ARG A 440 5.30 -8.08 -16.24
N MET A 441 5.90 -8.03 -17.43
CA MET A 441 5.74 -6.88 -18.32
C MET A 441 4.46 -6.97 -19.14
N LYS A 442 3.99 -8.16 -19.50
CA LYS A 442 2.74 -8.32 -20.24
C LYS A 442 1.55 -8.15 -19.28
N ILE A 443 0.56 -7.38 -19.71
CA ILE A 443 -0.59 -7.02 -18.87
C ILE A 443 -1.91 -7.35 -19.53
N PHE A 444 -2.94 -7.54 -18.71
CA PHE A 444 -4.32 -7.40 -19.18
C PHE A 444 -4.63 -5.93 -19.44
N SER A 445 -5.26 -5.63 -20.59
CA SER A 445 -5.78 -4.30 -20.92
C SER A 445 -6.98 -4.44 -21.85
N THR A 446 -8.01 -3.66 -21.58
CA THR A 446 -9.19 -3.58 -22.43
C THR A 446 -9.81 -2.19 -22.35
N ILE A 447 -10.39 -1.74 -23.45
CA ILE A 447 -11.02 -0.42 -23.50
C ILE A 447 -12.33 -0.45 -24.29
N HIS A 448 -13.36 0.17 -23.71
CA HIS A 448 -14.59 0.51 -24.40
C HIS A 448 -14.53 1.99 -24.78
N ILE A 449 -14.64 2.28 -26.07
CA ILE A 449 -14.75 3.64 -26.61
C ILE A 449 -16.05 3.71 -27.42
N PRO A 450 -16.95 4.67 -27.13
CA PRO A 450 -18.15 4.89 -27.92
C PRO A 450 -17.82 5.09 -29.41
N LYS A 451 -18.62 4.48 -30.28
CA LYS A 451 -18.35 4.43 -31.73
C LYS A 451 -18.28 5.83 -32.36
N GLU A 452 -18.99 6.82 -31.79
CA GLU A 452 -18.96 8.20 -32.27
C GLU A 452 -17.57 8.86 -32.21
N TYR A 453 -16.66 8.40 -31.36
CA TYR A 453 -15.33 9.03 -31.22
C TYR A 453 -14.29 8.55 -32.22
N SER A 454 -14.57 7.50 -33.01
CA SER A 454 -13.73 7.03 -34.11
C SER A 454 -12.23 6.87 -33.76
N VAL A 455 -11.93 6.35 -32.57
CA VAL A 455 -10.56 6.08 -32.11
C VAL A 455 -10.19 4.63 -32.42
N ASN A 456 -9.05 4.41 -33.07
CA ASN A 456 -8.47 3.08 -33.26
C ASN A 456 -7.16 3.00 -32.46
N ILE A 457 -7.10 2.08 -31.50
CA ILE A 457 -5.91 1.83 -30.69
C ILE A 457 -5.28 0.52 -31.19
N PRO A 458 -4.02 0.52 -31.65
CA PRO A 458 -3.38 -0.71 -32.11
C PRO A 458 -3.14 -1.67 -30.94
N ASP A 459 -3.21 -2.97 -31.17
CA ASP A 459 -2.74 -3.96 -30.19
C ASP A 459 -1.21 -3.90 -30.04
N GLY A 460 -0.70 -4.33 -28.89
CA GLY A 460 0.74 -4.36 -28.61
C GLY A 460 1.34 -3.02 -28.23
N HIS A 461 0.53 -2.07 -27.74
CA HIS A 461 1.03 -0.81 -27.18
C HIS A 461 1.43 -0.98 -25.71
N SER A 462 2.23 -0.05 -25.20
CA SER A 462 2.44 0.11 -23.76
C SER A 462 1.47 1.15 -23.18
N LEU A 463 1.41 1.28 -21.85
CA LEU A 463 0.49 2.20 -21.17
C LEU A 463 0.77 3.72 -21.43
N VAL A 464 1.76 4.07 -22.26
CA VAL A 464 2.12 5.46 -22.62
C VAL A 464 2.27 5.62 -24.12
#